data_AF-A0A2E6EM20-F1
#
_entry.id   AF-A0A2E6EM20-F1
#
_cell.length_a   1.000
_cell.length_b   1.000
_cell.length_c   1.000
_cell.angle_alpha   90.00
_cell.angle_beta   90.00
_cell.angle_gamma   90.00
#
_symmetry.space_group_name_H-M   'P 1'
#
loop_
_entity.id
_entity.type
_entity.pdbx_description
1 polymer ?
#
loop_
_entity_poly.entity_id
_entity_poly.type
_entity_poly.pdbx_seq_one_letter_code
_entity_poly.pdbx_strand_id
1 'polypeptide(L)'
;MRLYGVYHSLAVTQSRALAIVVLLVVVLSVLSSCAGLRSRSGWYGASLTRGFVQLEATSGKPQLQVSGSLLDMQAAADVDGQLRVLEGAFLAVHGSRSEGVLKVRSFEILEAPDGLAPMVGAVVVDQGGVMLEDELSGRRIGLRGQALAELKRQHAARIWVTGSVVGPQTLLVANWGLLSAMR
;
A
#
# COMPACT_ATOMS: atom_id res chain seq x y z
N MET A 1 -66.02 -4.82 -5.29
CA MET A 1 -66.61 -3.54 -4.82
C MET A 1 -65.65 -2.96 -3.78
N ARG A 2 -65.07 -1.77 -3.80
CA ARG A 2 -65.12 -0.49 -4.56
C ARG A 2 -63.66 0.01 -4.51
N LEU A 3 -62.97 0.20 -5.63
CA LEU A 3 -62.82 1.43 -6.41
C LEU A 3 -62.33 2.69 -5.65
N TYR A 4 -61.11 3.11 -6.01
CA TYR A 4 -60.69 4.44 -6.49
C TYR A 4 -60.84 5.68 -5.58
N GLY A 5 -59.71 6.37 -5.42
CA GLY A 5 -59.53 7.65 -4.74
C GLY A 5 -58.29 7.50 -3.86
N VAL A 6 -57.09 7.85 -4.31
CA VAL A 6 -56.64 9.25 -4.43
C VAL A 6 -55.67 9.39 -5.62
N TYR A 7 -56.22 9.56 -6.81
CA TYR A 7 -55.52 10.13 -7.98
C TYR A 7 -55.85 11.62 -8.04
N HIS A 8 -55.33 12.43 -7.11
CA HIS A 8 -55.50 13.89 -7.19
C HIS A 8 -54.44 14.70 -6.45
N SER A 9 -53.17 14.29 -6.55
CA SER A 9 -52.06 15.16 -6.11
C SER A 9 -50.85 15.11 -7.04
N LEU A 10 -51.12 14.97 -8.34
CA LEU A 10 -50.19 15.20 -9.46
C LEU A 10 -50.71 16.40 -10.24
N ALA A 11 -50.42 17.63 -9.79
CA ALA A 11 -50.67 18.81 -10.64
C ALA A 11 -49.95 20.11 -10.23
N VAL A 12 -49.31 20.21 -9.04
CA VAL A 12 -48.73 21.51 -8.59
C VAL A 12 -47.31 21.38 -8.04
N THR A 13 -46.54 20.42 -8.56
CA THR A 13 -45.10 20.30 -8.20
C THR A 13 -44.21 19.95 -9.40
N GLN A 14 -44.73 20.10 -10.62
CA GLN A 14 -44.03 19.79 -11.88
C GLN A 14 -43.77 21.01 -12.78
N SER A 15 -43.75 22.22 -12.22
CA SER A 15 -43.59 23.46 -13.03
C SER A 15 -42.37 24.30 -12.65
N ARG A 16 -41.50 23.83 -11.74
CA ARG A 16 -40.32 24.59 -11.27
C ARG A 16 -38.97 23.87 -11.40
N ALA A 17 -38.96 22.58 -11.73
CA ALA A 17 -37.70 21.82 -11.85
C ALA A 17 -37.07 21.86 -13.26
N LEU A 18 -37.81 22.31 -14.28
CA LEU A 18 -37.36 22.30 -15.68
C LEU A 18 -36.70 23.61 -16.14
N ALA A 19 -36.78 24.69 -15.36
CA ALA A 19 -36.15 25.97 -15.71
C ALA A 19 -34.67 26.09 -15.29
N ILE A 20 -34.17 25.20 -14.44
CA ILE A 20 -32.79 25.24 -13.91
C ILE A 20 -31.82 24.38 -14.73
N VAL A 21 -32.33 23.40 -15.50
CA VAL A 21 -31.49 22.46 -16.25
C VAL A 21 -31.03 23.01 -17.60
N VAL A 22 -31.71 24.01 -18.16
CA VAL A 22 -31.39 24.56 -19.50
C VAL A 22 -30.32 25.68 -19.45
N LEU A 23 -30.08 26.30 -18.29
CA LEU A 23 -29.10 27.39 -18.17
C LEU A 23 -27.66 26.91 -17.89
N LEU A 24 -27.46 25.66 -17.47
CA LEU A 24 -26.13 25.15 -17.11
C LEU A 24 -25.33 24.55 -18.29
N VAL A 25 -25.97 24.33 -19.44
CA VAL A 25 -25.38 23.58 -20.57
C VAL A 25 -24.75 24.49 -21.65
N VAL A 26 -24.93 25.82 -21.58
CA VAL A 26 -24.54 26.74 -22.68
C VAL A 26 -23.37 27.68 -22.34
N VAL A 27 -22.87 27.72 -21.09
CA VAL A 27 -21.78 28.65 -20.70
C VAL A 27 -20.39 27.99 -20.63
N LEU A 28 -20.27 26.66 -20.79
CA LEU A 28 -18.97 25.97 -20.68
C LEU A 28 -18.39 25.46 -22.02
N SER A 29 -18.83 25.99 -23.16
CA SER A 29 -18.48 25.43 -24.48
C SER A 29 -17.66 26.33 -25.40
N VAL A 30 -17.25 27.56 -25.01
CA VAL A 30 -16.65 28.51 -25.98
C VAL A 30 -15.36 29.22 -25.53
N LEU A 31 -14.85 29.05 -24.31
CA LEU A 31 -13.61 29.74 -23.89
C LEU A 31 -12.62 28.79 -23.23
N SER A 32 -11.89 28.03 -24.06
CA SER A 32 -10.44 27.73 -23.85
C SER A 32 -9.85 26.80 -24.91
N SER A 33 -10.40 26.77 -26.13
CA SER A 33 -9.62 26.44 -27.32
C SER A 33 -8.71 27.64 -27.63
N CYS A 34 -7.47 27.57 -27.12
CA CYS A 34 -6.23 28.23 -27.58
C CYS A 34 -5.33 28.63 -26.39
N ALA A 35 -4.77 27.63 -25.71
CA ALA A 35 -3.43 27.73 -25.13
C ALA A 35 -2.89 26.30 -24.99
N GLY A 36 -2.21 25.85 -26.04
CA GLY A 36 -1.40 24.63 -25.96
C GLY A 36 -0.29 24.82 -24.94
N LEU A 37 -0.39 24.14 -23.81
CA LEU A 37 0.72 23.83 -22.93
C LEU A 37 0.44 22.46 -22.31
N ARG A 38 1.32 21.53 -22.65
CA ARG A 38 1.38 20.16 -22.18
C ARG A 38 1.32 20.12 -20.66
N SER A 39 0.27 19.53 -20.10
CA SER A 39 0.40 18.74 -18.88
C SER A 39 -0.59 17.60 -18.91
N ARG A 40 -0.06 16.48 -19.43
CA ARG A 40 -0.64 15.15 -19.39
C ARG A 40 -0.42 14.60 -17.96
N SER A 41 -1.05 15.16 -16.94
CA SER A 41 -1.09 14.53 -15.60
C SER A 41 -2.28 13.57 -15.57
N GLY A 42 -2.13 12.49 -16.34
CA GLY A 42 -3.05 11.37 -16.28
C GLY A 42 -3.12 10.85 -14.85
N TRP A 43 -4.31 10.95 -14.27
CA TRP A 43 -4.75 10.07 -13.20
C TRP A 43 -4.90 8.65 -13.78
N TYR A 44 -3.79 8.03 -14.18
CA TYR A 44 -3.73 6.60 -14.36
C TYR A 44 -3.62 5.98 -12.97
N GLY A 45 -4.62 5.20 -12.61
CA GLY A 45 -4.78 4.56 -11.31
C GLY A 45 -3.50 3.86 -10.85
N ALA A 46 -3.28 3.88 -9.55
CA ALA A 46 -2.26 3.04 -8.94
C ALA A 46 -2.53 1.58 -9.35
N SER A 47 -1.72 1.05 -10.26
CA SER A 47 -1.76 -0.34 -10.64
C SER A 47 -1.14 -1.15 -9.50
N LEU A 48 -1.90 -2.09 -8.96
CA LEU A 48 -1.38 -3.10 -8.06
C LEU A 48 -0.58 -4.12 -8.89
N THR A 49 0.69 -4.29 -8.57
CA THR A 49 1.59 -5.26 -9.22
C THR A 49 2.15 -6.19 -8.18
N ARG A 50 2.09 -7.50 -8.41
CA ARG A 50 2.63 -8.51 -7.49
C ARG A 50 3.82 -9.22 -8.12
N GLY A 51 4.84 -9.49 -7.32
CA GLY A 51 6.05 -10.13 -7.81
C GLY A 51 7.09 -10.34 -6.72
N PHE A 52 8.15 -11.06 -7.09
CA PHE A 52 9.30 -11.27 -6.22
C PHE A 52 10.30 -10.12 -6.38
N VAL A 53 10.86 -9.66 -5.27
CA VAL A 53 11.95 -8.69 -5.31
C VAL A 53 13.23 -9.42 -5.73
N GLN A 54 13.95 -8.84 -6.67
CA GLN A 54 15.29 -9.25 -7.06
C GLN A 54 16.22 -8.04 -7.04
N LEU A 55 17.51 -8.27 -6.85
CA LEU A 55 18.52 -7.24 -6.98
C LEU A 55 19.24 -7.38 -8.32
N GLU A 56 19.41 -6.26 -9.02
CA GLU A 56 20.30 -6.23 -10.18
C GLU A 56 21.74 -6.54 -9.71
N ALA A 57 22.33 -7.62 -10.23
CA ALA A 57 23.61 -8.16 -9.75
C ALA A 57 24.78 -7.15 -9.72
N THR A 58 24.75 -6.14 -10.60
CA THR A 58 25.83 -5.14 -10.70
C THR A 58 25.58 -3.88 -9.87
N SER A 59 24.35 -3.36 -9.85
CA SER A 59 24.05 -2.08 -9.19
C SER A 59 23.41 -2.23 -7.81
N GLY A 60 22.93 -3.43 -7.47
CA GLY A 60 22.12 -3.69 -6.28
C GLY A 60 20.79 -2.94 -6.28
N LYS A 61 20.31 -2.50 -7.45
CA LYS A 61 19.02 -1.84 -7.57
C LYS A 61 17.89 -2.87 -7.45
N PRO A 62 16.81 -2.53 -6.73
CA PRO A 62 15.66 -3.42 -6.61
C PRO A 62 14.89 -3.48 -7.93
N GLN A 63 14.56 -4.71 -8.34
CA GLN A 63 13.71 -5.05 -9.48
C GLN A 63 12.57 -5.94 -8.99
N LEU A 64 11.41 -5.87 -9.64
CA LEU A 64 10.27 -6.73 -9.36
C LEU A 64 10.11 -7.75 -10.49
N GLN A 65 10.25 -9.03 -10.16
CA GLN A 65 9.96 -10.14 -11.06
C GLN A 65 8.46 -10.43 -11.09
N VAL A 66 7.84 -10.19 -12.23
CA VAL A 66 6.40 -10.36 -12.46
C VAL A 66 6.20 -11.29 -13.63
N SER A 67 5.68 -12.50 -13.39
CA SER A 67 5.37 -13.49 -14.44
C SER A 67 6.53 -13.72 -15.43
N GLY A 68 7.77 -13.81 -14.91
CA GLY A 68 8.98 -14.01 -15.71
C GLY A 68 9.59 -12.77 -16.36
N SER A 69 8.97 -11.60 -16.24
CA SER A 69 9.55 -10.31 -16.65
C SER A 69 10.12 -9.55 -15.46
N LEU A 70 11.24 -8.86 -15.63
CA LEU A 70 11.80 -7.97 -14.63
C LEU A 70 11.36 -6.53 -14.87
N LEU A 71 10.96 -5.85 -13.80
CA LEU A 71 10.61 -4.43 -13.80
C LEU A 71 11.55 -3.68 -12.87
N ASP A 72 12.19 -2.62 -13.36
CA ASP A 72 12.99 -1.74 -12.49
C ASP A 72 12.08 -1.04 -11.49
N MET A 73 12.44 -1.04 -10.21
CA MET A 73 11.70 -0.29 -9.20
C MET A 73 12.33 1.07 -9.00
N GLN A 74 11.52 2.12 -9.11
CA GLN A 74 11.90 3.48 -8.77
C GLN A 74 11.09 3.94 -7.58
N ALA A 75 11.74 4.18 -6.45
CA ALA A 75 11.10 4.58 -5.21
C ALA A 75 11.82 5.78 -4.57
N ALA A 76 11.20 6.37 -3.55
CA ALA A 76 11.91 7.29 -2.66
C ALA A 76 13.07 6.55 -1.96
N ALA A 77 14.12 7.27 -1.55
CA ALA A 77 15.36 6.67 -1.05
C ALA A 77 15.16 5.73 0.16
N ASP A 78 14.20 6.06 1.03
CA ASP A 78 13.82 5.23 2.17
C ASP A 78 13.14 3.92 1.75
N VAL A 79 12.24 3.99 0.77
CA VAL A 79 11.58 2.82 0.18
C VAL A 79 12.57 1.98 -0.63
N ASP A 80 13.47 2.60 -1.39
CA ASP A 80 14.54 1.90 -2.14
C ASP A 80 15.45 1.11 -1.20
N GLY A 81 15.88 1.72 -0.09
CA GLY A 81 16.66 1.04 0.94
C GLY A 81 15.93 -0.16 1.55
N GLN A 82 14.62 -0.06 1.79
CA GLN A 82 13.81 -1.18 2.28
C GLN A 82 13.67 -2.30 1.24
N LEU A 83 13.42 -1.96 -0.02
CA LEU A 83 13.29 -2.97 -1.08
C LEU A 83 14.58 -3.75 -1.26
N ARG A 84 15.75 -3.15 -1.01
CA ARG A 84 17.03 -3.86 -1.08
C ARG A 84 17.21 -4.94 -0.02
N VAL A 85 16.71 -4.72 1.19
CA VAL A 85 16.76 -5.74 2.26
C VAL A 85 15.69 -6.82 2.10
N LEU A 86 14.78 -6.65 1.15
CA LEU A 86 13.67 -7.56 0.84
C LEU A 86 13.96 -8.46 -0.37
N GLU A 87 15.22 -8.63 -0.78
CA GLU A 87 15.56 -9.57 -1.86
C GLU A 87 14.95 -10.96 -1.61
N GLY A 88 14.22 -11.50 -2.60
CA GLY A 88 13.51 -12.76 -2.50
C GLY A 88 12.09 -12.68 -1.90
N ALA A 89 11.69 -11.55 -1.32
CA ALA A 89 10.34 -11.38 -0.78
C ALA A 89 9.28 -11.27 -1.89
N PHE A 90 8.07 -11.77 -1.63
CA PHE A 90 6.92 -11.58 -2.51
C PHE A 90 6.09 -10.37 -2.03
N LEU A 91 5.96 -9.36 -2.88
CA LEU A 91 5.32 -8.09 -2.54
C LEU A 91 4.07 -7.82 -3.38
N ALA A 92 3.13 -7.09 -2.79
CA ALA A 92 2.12 -6.31 -3.48
C ALA A 92 2.57 -4.86 -3.57
N VAL A 93 2.96 -4.40 -4.76
CA VAL A 93 3.46 -3.05 -5.00
C VAL A 93 2.37 -2.18 -5.60
N HIS A 94 2.12 -1.03 -4.97
CA HIS A 94 1.20 -0.01 -5.45
C HIS A 94 2.00 1.11 -6.12
N GLY A 95 1.67 1.39 -7.37
CA GLY A 95 2.46 2.35 -8.14
C GLY A 95 1.93 2.56 -9.55
N SER A 96 2.70 3.29 -10.34
CA SER A 96 2.45 3.42 -11.77
C SER A 96 3.51 2.67 -12.55
N ARG A 97 3.09 1.85 -13.51
CA ARG A 97 3.99 1.13 -14.42
C ARG A 97 4.09 1.85 -15.76
N SER A 98 5.31 2.04 -16.26
CA SER A 98 5.58 2.60 -17.60
C SER A 98 6.89 2.02 -18.12
N GLU A 99 6.89 1.48 -19.35
CA GLU A 99 8.10 1.10 -20.09
C GLU A 99 9.10 0.24 -19.28
N GLY A 100 8.63 -0.82 -18.62
CA GLY A 100 9.50 -1.69 -17.82
C GLY A 100 9.89 -1.13 -16.44
N VAL A 101 9.49 0.10 -16.11
CA VAL A 101 9.74 0.72 -14.81
C VAL A 101 8.45 0.74 -13.98
N LEU A 102 8.57 0.36 -12.71
CA LEU A 102 7.54 0.46 -11.69
C LEU A 102 7.90 1.58 -10.72
N LYS A 103 7.17 2.69 -10.78
CA LYS A 103 7.29 3.77 -9.80
C LYS A 103 6.54 3.38 -8.54
N VAL A 104 7.27 3.02 -7.49
CA VAL A 104 6.75 2.52 -6.22
C VAL A 104 6.25 3.69 -5.40
N ARG A 105 4.97 3.65 -5.03
CA ARG A 105 4.37 4.58 -4.06
C ARG A 105 4.35 3.95 -2.67
N SER A 106 3.89 2.70 -2.62
CA SER A 106 3.82 1.90 -1.40
C SER A 106 3.92 0.43 -1.77
N PHE A 107 4.21 -0.41 -0.80
CA PHE A 107 4.18 -1.86 -0.98
C PHE A 107 3.68 -2.53 0.30
N GLU A 108 3.20 -3.75 0.12
CA GLU A 108 2.83 -4.69 1.17
C GLU A 108 3.68 -5.95 1.01
N ILE A 109 4.25 -6.45 2.12
CA ILE A 109 4.99 -7.71 2.15
C ILE A 109 3.97 -8.83 2.33
N LEU A 110 3.82 -9.67 1.31
CA LEU A 110 2.90 -10.81 1.35
C LEU A 110 3.60 -12.05 1.89
N GLU A 111 4.88 -12.23 1.50
CA GLU A 111 5.73 -13.31 1.94
C GLU A 111 7.17 -12.80 2.06
N ALA A 112 7.85 -13.16 3.15
CA ALA A 112 9.25 -12.78 3.36
C ALA A 112 10.20 -13.72 2.60
N PRO A 113 11.52 -13.42 2.56
CA PRO A 113 12.49 -14.22 1.80
C PRO A 113 12.62 -15.70 2.24
N ASP A 114 12.15 -16.04 3.44
CA ASP A 114 12.13 -17.41 3.97
C ASP A 114 10.84 -18.18 3.66
N GLY A 115 9.92 -17.60 2.89
CA GLY A 115 8.63 -18.21 2.54
C GLY A 115 7.57 -18.10 3.65
N LEU A 116 7.83 -17.34 4.71
CA LEU A 116 6.89 -17.15 5.81
C LEU A 116 6.08 -15.87 5.66
N ALA A 117 4.83 -15.92 6.09
CA ALA A 117 4.00 -14.73 6.21
C ALA A 117 4.57 -13.81 7.30
N PRO A 118 4.83 -12.53 7.00
CA PRO A 118 5.38 -11.60 7.96
C PRO A 118 4.33 -11.19 9.01
N MET A 119 4.78 -11.06 10.25
CA MET A 119 4.05 -10.31 11.27
C MET A 119 4.50 -8.86 11.24
N VAL A 120 3.57 -7.93 11.32
CA VAL A 120 3.85 -6.49 11.30
C VAL A 120 3.43 -5.87 12.63
N GLY A 121 4.31 -5.06 13.20
CA GLY A 121 4.05 -4.49 14.51
C GLY A 121 5.06 -3.45 14.95
N ALA A 122 4.81 -2.86 16.10
CA ALA A 122 5.74 -1.95 16.76
C ALA A 122 6.68 -2.73 17.68
N VAL A 123 7.97 -2.39 17.66
CA VAL A 123 8.92 -2.92 18.63
C VAL A 123 8.68 -2.28 19.99
N VAL A 124 8.43 -3.10 21.00
CA VAL A 124 8.31 -2.68 22.40
C VAL A 124 9.48 -3.24 23.18
N VAL A 125 10.14 -2.40 23.98
CA VAL A 125 11.26 -2.79 24.83
C VAL A 125 10.91 -2.44 26.26
N ASP A 126 10.77 -3.45 27.09
CA ASP A 126 10.44 -3.30 28.51
C ASP A 126 11.32 -4.22 29.39
N GLN A 127 10.93 -4.37 30.66
CA GLN A 127 11.66 -5.22 31.61
C GLN A 127 11.65 -6.71 31.21
N GLY A 128 10.68 -7.14 30.41
CA GLY A 128 10.55 -8.51 29.88
C GLY A 128 11.42 -8.78 28.63
N GLY A 129 12.00 -7.75 28.03
CA GLY A 129 12.91 -7.85 26.89
C GLY A 129 12.40 -7.11 25.66
N VAL A 130 12.68 -7.67 24.48
CA VAL A 130 12.24 -7.12 23.19
C VAL A 130 10.99 -7.89 22.75
N MET A 131 9.94 -7.15 22.42
CA MET A 131 8.67 -7.70 21.98
C MET A 131 8.19 -7.00 20.71
N LEU A 132 7.31 -7.66 19.98
CA LEU A 132 6.51 -7.07 18.92
C LEU A 132 5.08 -6.90 19.42
N GLU A 133 4.55 -5.69 19.35
CA GLU A 133 3.13 -5.43 19.47
C GLU A 133 2.52 -5.54 18.06
N ASP A 134 1.86 -6.68 17.81
CA ASP A 134 1.25 -7.00 16.51
C ASP A 134 0.13 -6.01 16.17
N GLU A 135 0.19 -5.41 14.99
CA GLU A 135 -0.79 -4.40 14.56
C GLU A 135 -2.17 -4.97 14.32
N LEU A 136 -2.27 -6.25 13.93
CA LEU A 136 -3.55 -6.88 13.63
C LEU A 136 -4.32 -7.25 14.90
N SER A 137 -3.63 -7.88 15.85
CA SER A 137 -4.27 -8.39 17.07
C SER A 137 -4.08 -7.53 18.31
N GLY A 138 -3.17 -6.54 18.27
CA GLY A 138 -2.73 -5.78 19.44
C GLY A 138 -1.96 -6.61 20.47
N ARG A 139 -1.68 -7.89 20.16
CA ARG A 139 -1.02 -8.80 21.09
C ARG A 139 0.47 -8.55 21.09
N ARG A 140 1.06 -8.69 22.29
CA ARG A 140 2.51 -8.65 22.45
C ARG A 140 3.10 -10.05 22.34
N ILE A 141 4.15 -10.16 21.53
CA ILE A 141 4.87 -11.40 21.26
C ILE A 141 6.34 -11.15 21.60
N GLY A 142 6.89 -11.94 22.52
CA GLY A 142 8.29 -11.90 22.87
C GLY A 142 9.15 -12.33 21.68
N LEU A 143 10.14 -11.51 21.33
CA LEU A 143 11.10 -11.83 20.29
C LEU A 143 12.31 -12.53 20.91
N ARG A 144 12.86 -13.51 20.20
CA ARG A 144 14.07 -14.25 20.57
C ARG A 144 15.00 -14.42 19.38
N GLY A 145 16.26 -14.73 19.64
CA GLY A 145 17.26 -15.01 18.61
C GLY A 145 18.35 -13.95 18.51
N GLN A 146 19.17 -14.07 17.47
CA GLN A 146 20.36 -13.24 17.28
C GLN A 146 20.02 -11.77 16.95
N ALA A 147 18.84 -11.53 16.38
CA ALA A 147 18.36 -10.21 16.01
C ALA A 147 18.04 -9.29 17.21
N LEU A 148 17.96 -9.80 18.44
CA LEU A 148 17.48 -9.01 19.59
C LEU A 148 18.32 -7.79 19.91
N ALA A 149 19.65 -7.88 19.78
CA ALA A 149 20.54 -6.77 20.06
C ALA A 149 20.27 -5.57 19.13
N GLU A 150 19.86 -5.86 17.89
CA GLU A 150 19.52 -4.85 16.91
C GLU A 150 18.09 -4.35 17.07
N LEU A 151 17.13 -5.26 17.21
CA LEU A 151 15.73 -4.92 17.47
C LEU A 151 15.57 -4.06 18.71
N LYS A 152 16.36 -4.27 19.76
CA LYS A 152 16.35 -3.42 20.97
C LYS A 152 16.63 -1.95 20.66
N ARG A 153 17.44 -1.65 19.64
CA ARG A 153 17.74 -0.27 19.22
C ARG A 153 16.59 0.37 18.43
N GLN A 154 15.64 -0.44 17.96
CA GLN A 154 14.50 -0.03 17.16
C GLN A 154 13.24 0.17 18.00
N HIS A 155 13.37 0.50 19.29
CA HIS A 155 12.22 0.73 20.16
C HIS A 155 11.23 1.75 19.55
N ALA A 156 9.94 1.40 19.58
CA ALA A 156 8.82 2.10 18.96
C ALA A 156 8.85 2.17 17.42
N ALA A 157 9.85 1.59 16.76
CA ALA A 157 9.84 1.48 15.31
C ALA A 157 8.83 0.42 14.86
N ARG A 158 8.21 0.68 13.71
CA ARG A 158 7.36 -0.28 13.03
C ARG A 158 8.24 -1.20 12.19
N ILE A 159 8.05 -2.50 12.32
CA ILE A 159 8.83 -3.53 11.63
C ILE A 159 7.93 -4.63 11.09
N TRP A 160 8.47 -5.37 10.12
CA TRP A 160 8.03 -6.73 9.86
C TRP A 160 9.00 -7.72 10.50
N VAL A 161 8.50 -8.88 10.93
CA VAL A 161 9.31 -10.01 11.41
C VAL A 161 8.78 -11.32 10.86
N THR A 162 9.68 -12.27 10.63
CA THR A 162 9.36 -13.69 10.41
C THR A 162 10.15 -14.56 11.37
N GLY A 163 9.70 -15.81 11.52
CA GLY A 163 10.38 -16.76 12.37
C GLY A 163 9.48 -17.91 12.79
N SER A 164 9.98 -18.69 13.75
CA SER A 164 9.28 -19.85 14.28
C SER A 164 8.68 -19.56 15.64
N VAL A 165 7.42 -19.95 15.86
CA VAL A 165 6.80 -19.88 17.17
C VAL A 165 7.41 -20.96 18.05
N VAL A 166 8.06 -20.57 19.16
CA VAL A 166 8.76 -21.47 20.09
C VAL A 166 8.11 -21.51 21.48
N GLY A 167 6.98 -20.84 21.64
CA GLY A 167 6.20 -20.83 22.88
C GLY A 167 4.87 -20.08 22.72
N PRO A 168 4.05 -20.00 23.77
CA PRO A 168 2.68 -19.47 23.69
C PRO A 168 2.58 -18.04 23.13
N GLN A 169 3.65 -17.25 23.30
CA GLN A 169 3.77 -15.86 22.84
C GLN A 169 5.23 -15.52 22.52
N THR A 170 5.98 -16.47 21.97
CA THR A 170 7.41 -16.28 21.71
C THR A 170 7.75 -16.66 20.27
N LEU A 171 8.33 -15.71 19.54
CA LEU A 171 8.83 -15.90 18.19
C LEU A 171 10.36 -15.93 18.21
N LEU A 172 10.94 -17.01 17.71
CA LEU A 172 12.36 -17.05 17.36
C LEU A 172 12.52 -16.37 15.99
N VAL A 173 13.05 -15.15 16.01
CA VAL A 173 13.18 -14.30 14.82
C VAL A 173 14.17 -14.93 13.85
N ALA A 174 13.71 -15.14 12.61
CA ALA A 174 14.53 -15.53 11.47
C ALA A 174 14.97 -14.29 10.69
N ASN A 175 14.01 -13.49 10.21
CA ASN A 175 14.25 -12.26 9.47
C ASN A 175 13.38 -11.13 10.01
N TRP A 176 13.80 -9.89 9.75
CA TRP A 176 13.04 -8.70 10.10
C TRP A 176 13.53 -7.49 9.30
N GLY A 177 12.74 -6.41 9.29
CA GLY A 177 13.16 -5.15 8.70
C GLY A 177 12.26 -3.98 9.09
N LEU A 178 12.77 -2.76 8.90
CA LEU A 178 12.06 -1.53 9.22
C LEU A 178 10.99 -1.23 8.17
N LEU A 179 9.82 -0.80 8.64
CA LEU A 179 8.77 -0.21 7.82
C LEU A 179 8.72 1.28 8.17
N SER A 180 9.29 2.13 7.31
CA SER A 180 9.13 3.59 7.49
C SER A 180 7.65 3.94 7.52
N ALA A 181 7.27 4.88 8.40
CA ALA A 181 5.96 5.50 8.35
C ALA A 181 5.84 6.20 6.99
N MET A 182 5.05 5.64 6.08
CA MET A 182 4.64 6.33 4.86
C MET A 182 3.83 7.55 5.32
N ARG A 183 4.43 8.74 5.20
CA ARG A 183 3.74 10.01 5.42
C ARG A 183 2.76 10.30 4.29
#